data_AF-A0A845U1Y4-F1
#
_entry.id   AF-A0A845U1Y4-F1
#
_cell.length_a   1.000
_cell.length_b   1.000
_cell.length_c   1.000
_cell.angle_alpha   90.00
_cell.angle_beta   90.00
_cell.angle_gamma   90.00
#
_symmetry.space_group_name_H-M   'P 1'
#
loop_
_entity.id
_entity.type
_entity.pdbx_description
1 polymer ?
#
loop_
_entity_poly.entity_id
_entity_poly.type
_entity_poly.pdbx_seq_one_letter_code
_entity_poly.pdbx_strand_id
1 'polypeptide(L)' 'MSEIIHTARIRLEQKKRPLREAHIEGFDQPLRFGMHGGYAAFYNAEPAEPLPTTIDHLVAALAG' A
#
# COMPACT_ATOMS: atom_id res chain seq x y z
N MET A 1 34.03 -2.74 4.63
CA MET A 1 32.57 -2.75 4.38
C MET A 1 32.15 -1.32 4.15
N SER A 2 31.33 -1.04 3.13
CA SER A 2 30.80 0.30 2.88
C SER A 2 29.79 0.71 3.96
N GLU A 3 29.61 2.01 4.14
CA GLU A 3 28.63 2.57 5.09
C GLU A 3 27.20 2.30 4.63
N ILE A 4 26.33 1.89 5.56
CA ILE A 4 24.88 1.75 5.31
C ILE A 4 24.24 3.11 5.55
N ILE A 5 23.88 3.81 4.47
CA ILE A 5 23.26 5.14 4.55
C ILE A 5 21.75 5.10 4.82
N HIS A 6 21.08 4.00 4.50
CA HIS A 6 19.64 3.84 4.72
C HIS A 6 19.25 2.37 4.82
N THR A 7 18.35 2.05 5.75
CA THR A 7 17.63 0.78 5.80
C THR A 7 16.14 1.09 5.80
N ALA A 8 15.43 0.66 4.77
CA ALA A 8 13.99 0.87 4.72
C ALA A 8 13.30 0.01 5.80
N ARG A 9 12.59 0.66 6.73
CA ARG A 9 11.76 -0.01 7.73
C ARG A 9 10.30 0.27 7.46
N ILE A 10 9.56 -0.80 7.15
CA ILE A 10 8.15 -0.73 6.84
C ILE A 10 7.42 -1.82 7.61
N ARG A 11 6.32 -1.44 8.29
CA ARG A 11 5.41 -2.37 8.98
C ARG A 11 4.07 -2.38 8.27
N LEU A 12 3.61 -3.56 7.86
CA LEU A 12 2.28 -3.73 7.29
C LEU A 12 1.30 -4.15 8.38
N GLU A 13 0.14 -3.50 8.41
CA GLU A 13 -0.95 -3.83 9.32
C GLU A 13 -2.24 -4.09 8.53
N GLN A 14 -2.79 -5.30 8.64
CA GLN A 14 -4.09 -5.63 8.08
C GLN A 14 -5.18 -5.22 9.06
N LYS A 15 -5.87 -4.11 8.78
CA LYS A 15 -6.99 -3.64 9.61
C LYS A 15 -8.23 -4.51 9.41
N LYS A 16 -8.83 -4.44 8.22
CA LYS A 16 -10.01 -5.23 7.82
C LYS A 16 -9.97 -5.41 6.32
N ARG A 17 -9.96 -6.66 5.82
CA ARG A 17 -9.86 -6.88 4.37
C ARG A 17 -10.94 -6.09 3.60
N PRO A 18 -10.55 -5.36 2.54
CA PRO A 18 -9.22 -5.31 1.90
C PRO A 18 -8.22 -4.30 2.53
N LEU A 19 -8.66 -3.45 3.45
CA LEU A 19 -7.89 -2.33 4.01
C LEU A 19 -6.64 -2.81 4.76
N ARG A 20 -5.49 -2.33 4.28
CA ARG A 20 -4.17 -2.45 4.90
C ARG A 20 -3.52 -1.10 5.05
N GLU A 21 -2.73 -0.94 6.09
CA GLU A 21 -1.89 0.22 6.32
C GLU A 21 -0.41 -0.19 6.22
N ALA A 22 0.39 0.59 5.51
CA ALA A 22 1.84 0.49 5.52
C ALA A 22 2.42 1.68 6.29
N HIS A 23 3.05 1.38 7.43
CA HIS A 23 3.75 2.35 8.25
C HIS A 23 5.21 2.37 7.84
N ILE A 24 5.63 3.47 7.23
CA ILE A 24 7.01 3.68 6.79
C ILE A 24 7.71 4.54 7.86
N GLU A 25 8.88 4.10 8.31
CA GLU A 25 9.68 4.87 9.26
C GLU A 25 9.96 6.28 8.73
N GLY A 26 9.71 7.30 9.55
CA GLY A 26 9.86 8.71 9.19
C GLY A 26 8.60 9.39 8.66
N PHE A 27 7.49 8.68 8.49
CA PHE A 27 6.20 9.26 8.09
C PHE A 27 5.17 9.18 9.22
N ASP A 28 4.48 10.28 9.50
CA ASP A 28 3.49 10.36 10.58
C ASP A 28 2.21 9.57 10.27
N GLN A 29 1.84 9.48 8.99
CA GLN A 29 0.63 8.82 8.53
C GLN A 29 0.96 7.60 7.68
N PRO A 30 0.23 6.48 7.84
CA PRO A 30 0.44 5.31 7.01
C PRO A 30 -0.10 5.52 5.60
N LEU A 31 0.49 4.81 4.64
CA LEU A 31 -0.15 4.63 3.34
C LEU A 31 -1.29 3.61 3.48
N ARG A 32 -2.48 3.97 2.99
CA ARG A 32 -3.66 3.12 3.02
C ARG A 32 -3.81 2.41 1.68
N PHE A 33 -3.90 1.09 1.73
CA PHE A 33 -4.11 0.24 0.57
C PHE A 33 -5.43 -0.51 0.68
N GLY A 34 -6.10 -0.70 -0.46
CA GLY A 34 -7.29 -1.53 -0.56
C GLY A 34 -7.44 -2.07 -1.97
N MET A 35 -8.65 -1.95 -2.50
CA MET A 35 -8.98 -2.32 -3.87
C MET A 35 -10.03 -1.35 -4.41
N HIS A 36 -10.05 -1.20 -5.73
CA HIS A 36 -10.99 -0.36 -6.45
C HIS A 36 -11.24 -0.92 -7.86
N GLY A 37 -12.25 -0.38 -8.53
CA GLY A 37 -12.52 -0.62 -9.95
C GLY A 37 -12.51 -2.10 -10.35
N GLY A 38 -11.76 -2.40 -11.42
CA GLY A 38 -11.66 -3.76 -11.98
C GLY A 38 -11.10 -4.80 -10.99
N TYR A 39 -10.24 -4.40 -10.04
CA TYR A 39 -9.73 -5.32 -9.02
C TYR A 39 -10.84 -5.76 -8.06
N ALA A 40 -11.67 -4.82 -7.60
CA ALA A 40 -12.79 -5.13 -6.72
C ALA A 40 -13.81 -6.03 -7.42
N ALA A 41 -14.12 -5.75 -8.69
CA ALA A 41 -15.00 -6.57 -9.52
C ALA A 41 -14.46 -7.98 -9.75
N PHE A 42 -13.17 -8.12 -10.08
CA PHE A 42 -12.53 -9.43 -10.30
C PHE A 42 -12.59 -10.33 -9.05
N TYR A 43 -12.48 -9.75 -7.86
CA TYR A 43 -12.58 -10.48 -6.59
C TYR A 43 -13.99 -10.55 -6.00
N ASN A 44 -15.03 -10.10 -6.72
CA ASN A 44 -16.42 -10.02 -6.25
C ASN A 44 -16.53 -9.38 -4.86
N ALA A 45 -15.86 -8.24 -4.66
CA ALA A 45 -15.78 -7.62 -3.36
C ALA A 45 -16.24 -6.16 -3.39
N GLU A 46 -16.92 -5.76 -2.32
CA GLU A 46 -17.51 -4.43 -2.15
C GLU A 46 -16.76 -3.69 -1.02
N PRO A 47 -15.64 -3.01 -1.32
CA PRO A 47 -14.90 -2.27 -0.31
C PRO A 47 -15.73 -1.08 0.18
N ALA A 48 -15.73 -0.85 1.50
CA ALA A 48 -16.42 0.31 2.10
C ALA A 48 -15.88 1.65 1.57
N GLU A 49 -14.60 1.69 1.20
CA GLU A 49 -13.94 2.84 0.58
C GLU A 49 -13.04 2.33 -0.54
N PRO A 50 -13.13 2.89 -1.76
CA PRO A 50 -12.21 2.56 -2.84
C PRO A 50 -10.83 3.15 -2.52
N LEU A 51 -9.82 2.29 -2.45
CA LEU A 51 -8.45 2.67 -2.11
C LEU A 51 -7.47 2.09 -3.12
N PRO A 52 -6.33 2.78 -3.38
CA PRO A 52 -5.32 2.29 -4.29
C PRO A 52 -4.77 0.94 -3.83
N THR A 53 -4.43 0.11 -4.80
CA THR A 53 -3.70 -1.14 -4.57
C THR A 53 -2.20 -0.86 -4.44
N THR A 54 -1.46 -1.84 -3.95
CA THR A 54 0.00 -1.81 -3.99
C THR A 54 0.53 -1.81 -5.43
N ILE A 55 -0.19 -2.41 -6.37
CA ILE A 55 0.17 -2.43 -7.80
C ILE A 55 0.07 -1.03 -8.39
N ASP A 56 -0.98 -0.27 -8.06
CA ASP A 56 -1.12 1.12 -8.53
C ASP A 56 0.09 1.96 -8.13
N HIS A 57 0.61 1.77 -6.91
CA HIS A 57 1.82 2.45 -6.45
C HIS A 57 3.08 1.98 -7.16
N LEU A 58 3.21 0.69 -7.49
CA LEU A 58 4.33 0.18 -8.29
C LEU A 58 4.31 0.78 -9.70
N VAL A 59 3.13 0.83 -10.34
CA VAL A 59 2.97 1.46 -11.66
C VAL A 59 3.32 2.94 -11.59
N ALA A 60 2.83 3.66 -10.58
CA ALA A 60 3.16 5.07 -10.39
C ALA A 60 4.67 5.30 -10.19
N ALA A 61 5.34 4.44 -9.42
CA ALA A 61 6.78 4.52 -9.18
C ALA A 61 7.63 4.19 -10.42
N LEU A 62 7.13 3.33 -11.31
CA LEU A 62 7.81 2.99 -12.57
C LEU A 62 7.57 4.02 -13.68
N ALA A 63 6.44 4.72 -13.64
CA ALA A 63 6.04 5.65 -14.69
C ALA A 63 6.61 7.07 -14.53
N GLY A 64 7.16 7.40 -13.35
CA GLY A 64 7.83 8.68 -13.07
C GLY A 64 9.34 8.59 -13.23
#